data_AF-A0AAE4A7M1-F1
#
_entry.id   AF-A0AAE4A7M1-F1
#
_cell.length_a   1.000
_cell.length_b   1.000
_cell.length_c   1.000
_cell.angle_alpha   90.00
_cell.angle_beta   90.00
_cell.angle_gamma   90.00
#
_symmetry.space_group_name_H-M   'P 1'
#
loop_
_entity.id
_entity.type
_entity.pdbx_description
1 polymer ?
#
loop_
_entity_poly.entity_id
_entity_poly.type
_entity_poly.pdbx_seq_one_letter_code
_entity_poly.pdbx_strand_id
1 'polypeptide(L)'
;MSALRCSWCGVEVEPSDGYRAAEQAGERVAVFCRLEHVVPWAIQGPHWEAGRLAEQPRDEPALSRCAHCDAALDDTRVLLVRHRGEHRIADAFCTTDHLRAWATAGGRWQ
;
A
#
# COMPACT_ATOMS: atom_id res chain seq x y z
N MET A 1 -13.30 -18.03 0.08
CA MET A 1 -12.15 -17.10 0.10
C MET A 1 -12.29 -16.29 1.38
N SER A 2 -11.29 -16.26 2.27
CA SER A 2 -11.39 -15.49 3.52
C SER A 2 -11.48 -14.01 3.19
N ALA A 3 -12.49 -13.32 3.72
CA ALA A 3 -12.60 -11.87 3.63
C ALA A 3 -11.41 -11.24 4.36
N LEU A 4 -10.66 -10.38 3.67
CA LEU A 4 -9.62 -9.58 4.30
C LEU A 4 -10.29 -8.49 5.14
N ARG A 5 -9.70 -8.09 6.27
CA ARG A 5 -10.23 -6.99 7.06
C ARG A 5 -9.36 -5.75 6.90
N CYS A 6 -9.99 -4.60 6.83
CA CYS A 6 -9.27 -3.34 6.80
C CYS A 6 -8.49 -3.20 8.12
N SER A 7 -7.17 -3.03 8.03
CA SER A 7 -6.28 -2.90 9.17
C SER A 7 -6.63 -1.67 10.01
N TRP A 8 -7.28 -0.64 9.45
CA TRP A 8 -7.75 0.51 10.23
C TRP A 8 -9.12 0.30 10.89
N CYS A 9 -10.17 0.08 10.08
CA CYS A 9 -11.56 0.13 10.56
C CYS A 9 -12.20 -1.25 10.76
N GLY A 10 -11.50 -2.33 10.47
CA GLY A 10 -11.95 -3.72 10.69
C GLY A 10 -13.04 -4.22 9.74
N VAL A 11 -13.56 -3.38 8.82
CA VAL A 11 -14.56 -3.79 7.83
C VAL A 11 -13.97 -4.79 6.85
N GLU A 12 -14.83 -5.66 6.32
CA GLU A 12 -14.42 -6.60 5.28
C GLU A 12 -14.07 -5.87 3.98
N VAL A 13 -13.02 -6.36 3.33
CA VAL A 13 -12.49 -5.85 2.07
C VAL A 13 -12.47 -7.00 1.09
N GLU A 14 -13.21 -6.83 0.00
CA GLU A 14 -13.24 -7.78 -1.09
C GLU A 14 -11.83 -7.94 -1.70
N PRO A 15 -11.35 -9.16 -1.96
CA PRO A 15 -10.07 -9.42 -2.64
C PRO A 15 -9.81 -8.61 -3.92
N SER A 16 -10.86 -8.22 -4.64
CA SER A 16 -10.75 -7.43 -5.89
C SER A 16 -10.90 -5.90 -5.71
N ASP A 17 -11.08 -5.40 -4.48
CA ASP A 17 -11.25 -3.98 -4.18
C ASP A 17 -10.32 -3.50 -3.05
N GLY A 18 -10.28 -2.19 -2.85
CA GLY A 18 -9.51 -1.54 -1.79
C GLY A 18 -8.01 -1.45 -2.11
N TYR A 19 -7.21 -1.43 -1.04
CA TYR A 19 -5.78 -1.18 -1.10
C TYR A 19 -5.03 -2.20 -0.26
N ARG A 20 -3.82 -2.54 -0.70
CA ARG A 20 -2.87 -3.34 0.08
C ARG A 20 -1.55 -2.60 0.13
N ALA A 21 -1.11 -2.26 1.33
CA ALA A 21 0.25 -1.86 1.55
C ALA A 21 1.10 -3.10 1.81
N ALA A 22 2.33 -3.10 1.32
CA ALA A 22 3.27 -4.16 1.58
C ALA A 22 4.69 -3.64 1.71
N GLU A 23 5.40 -4.11 2.73
CA GLU A 23 6.85 -3.99 2.82
C GLU A 23 7.46 -5.37 2.54
N GLN A 24 7.96 -5.55 1.31
CA GLN A 24 8.30 -6.88 0.81
C GLN A 24 9.48 -7.51 1.55
N ALA A 25 10.54 -6.74 1.85
CA ALA A 25 11.69 -7.22 2.60
C ALA A 25 11.33 -7.69 4.01
N GLY A 26 10.36 -7.03 4.65
CA GLY A 26 9.89 -7.39 5.98
C GLY A 26 8.82 -8.47 6.00
N GLU A 27 8.30 -8.90 4.85
CA GLU A 27 7.11 -9.76 4.74
C GLU A 27 5.95 -9.22 5.59
N ARG A 28 5.64 -7.94 5.39
CA ARG A 28 4.59 -7.22 6.12
C ARG A 28 3.55 -6.70 5.17
N VAL A 29 2.27 -6.88 5.51
CA VAL A 29 1.12 -6.41 4.73
C VAL A 29 0.09 -5.70 5.60
N ALA A 30 -0.64 -4.76 5.00
CA ALA A 30 -1.80 -4.12 5.59
C ALA A 30 -2.85 -3.90 4.52
N VAL A 31 -4.12 -3.97 4.90
CA VAL A 31 -5.27 -3.89 3.97
C VAL A 31 -6.12 -2.69 4.31
N PHE A 32 -6.59 -1.96 3.30
CA PHE A 32 -7.46 -0.80 3.51
C PHE A 32 -8.65 -0.84 2.58
N CYS A 33 -9.85 -0.62 3.12
CA CYS A 33 -11.05 -0.47 2.29
C CYS A 33 -11.04 0.86 1.50
N ARG A 34 -10.30 1.86 1.97
CA ARG A 34 -10.18 3.19 1.37
C ARG A 34 -8.77 3.75 1.55
N LEU A 35 -8.33 4.63 0.66
CA LEU A 35 -7.01 5.25 0.74
C LEU A 35 -6.84 6.05 2.04
N GLU A 36 -7.89 6.76 2.45
CA GLU A 36 -7.90 7.65 3.62
C GLU A 36 -7.60 6.91 4.91
N HIS A 37 -7.80 5.59 4.96
CA HIS A 37 -7.52 4.76 6.13
C HIS A 37 -6.03 4.46 6.31
N VAL A 38 -5.21 4.65 5.28
CA VAL A 38 -3.75 4.60 5.39
C VAL A 38 -3.24 5.72 6.30
N VAL A 39 -3.89 6.89 6.26
CA VAL A 39 -3.43 8.08 6.99
C VAL A 39 -3.46 7.90 8.51
N PRO A 40 -4.62 7.62 9.17
CA PRO A 40 -4.66 7.42 10.61
C PRO A 40 -3.89 6.17 11.06
N TRP A 41 -3.88 5.11 10.24
CA TRP A 41 -3.07 3.91 10.50
C TRP A 41 -1.57 4.24 10.59
N ALA A 42 -1.04 5.01 9.65
CA ALA A 42 0.36 5.42 9.66
C ALA A 42 0.67 6.37 10.83
N ILE A 43 -0.26 7.26 11.20
CA ILE A 43 -0.09 8.19 12.33
C ILE A 43 -0.01 7.45 13.68
N GLN A 44 -0.78 6.38 13.87
CA GLN A 44 -0.82 5.64 15.14
C GLN A 44 0.33 4.64 15.34
N GLY A 45 1.29 4.62 14.42
CA GLY A 45 2.29 3.58 14.34
C GLY A 45 1.74 2.41 13.50
N PRO A 46 2.27 2.17 12.29
CA PRO A 46 1.69 1.22 11.36
C PRO A 46 1.77 -0.20 11.93
N HIS A 47 0.62 -0.73 12.35
CA HIS A 47 0.50 -2.13 12.72
C HIS A 47 0.38 -2.97 11.46
N TRP A 48 1.41 -3.77 11.21
CA TRP A 48 1.52 -4.68 10.08
C TRP A 48 1.09 -6.08 10.47
N GLU A 49 0.54 -6.81 9.50
CA GLU A 49 0.33 -8.25 9.60
C GLU A 49 1.47 -8.97 8.86
N ALA A 50 1.86 -10.15 9.35
CA ALA A 50 2.84 -10.98 8.67
C ALA A 50 2.23 -11.51 7.36
N GLY A 51 2.93 -11.33 6.23
CA GLY A 51 2.48 -11.81 4.94
C GLY A 51 3.15 -11.16 3.74
N ARG A 52 2.80 -11.65 2.55
CA ARG A 52 3.21 -11.08 1.27
C ARG A 52 1.97 -10.76 0.44
N LEU A 53 2.11 -9.88 -0.54
CA LEU A 53 1.06 -9.66 -1.52
C LEU A 53 0.75 -10.99 -2.23
N ALA A 54 -0.54 -11.34 -2.30
CA ALA A 54 -0.99 -12.54 -3.00
C ALA A 54 -0.67 -12.48 -4.50
N GLU A 55 -0.72 -11.27 -5.08
CA GLU A 55 -0.35 -10.98 -6.45
C GLU A 55 0.72 -9.88 -6.40
N GLN A 56 1.91 -10.18 -6.92
CA GLN A 56 2.97 -9.19 -7.02
C GLN A 56 2.67 -8.25 -8.19
N PRO A 57 2.81 -6.93 -8.01
CA PRO A 57 2.70 -6.02 -9.14
C PRO A 57 3.77 -6.35 -10.18
N ARG A 58 3.46 -6.04 -11.45
CA ARG A 58 4.43 -6.19 -12.53
C ARG A 58 5.62 -5.30 -12.25
N ASP A 59 6.80 -5.75 -12.69
CA ASP A 59 7.99 -4.92 -12.64
C ASP A 59 7.83 -3.79 -13.66
N GLU A 60 7.60 -2.58 -13.15
CA GLU A 60 7.36 -1.38 -13.94
C GLU A 60 8.39 -0.31 -13.54
N PRO A 61 8.98 0.43 -14.50
CA PRO A 61 9.94 1.47 -14.18
C PRO A 61 9.44 2.51 -13.16
N ALA A 62 8.13 2.76 -13.11
CA ALA A 62 7.50 3.65 -12.13
C ALA A 62 7.68 3.17 -10.68
N LEU A 63 7.82 1.87 -10.44
CA LEU A 63 8.04 1.30 -9.10
C LEU A 63 9.50 1.37 -8.63
N SER A 64 10.42 1.82 -9.49
CA SER A 64 11.83 2.05 -9.12
C SER A 64 12.05 3.40 -8.44
N ARG A 65 11.01 4.25 -8.35
CA ARG A 65 11.07 5.59 -7.76
C ARG A 65 9.95 5.81 -6.77
N CYS A 66 10.23 6.65 -5.77
CA CYS A 66 9.23 7.02 -4.77
C CYS A 66 8.18 7.94 -5.38
N ALA A 67 6.91 7.55 -5.33
CA ALA A 67 5.79 8.37 -5.80
C ALA A 67 5.57 9.67 -4.99
N HIS A 68 6.29 9.86 -3.87
CA HIS A 68 6.24 11.08 -3.06
C HIS A 68 7.41 12.04 -3.30
N CYS A 69 8.64 11.53 -3.41
CA CYS A 69 9.85 12.36 -3.47
C CYS A 69 10.76 12.11 -4.68
N ASP A 70 10.35 11.24 -5.60
CA ASP A 70 11.07 10.81 -6.81
C ASP A 70 12.42 10.10 -6.57
N ALA A 71 12.84 9.90 -5.32
CA ALA A 71 14.07 9.19 -5.00
C ALA A 71 14.06 7.74 -5.53
N ALA A 72 15.22 7.26 -5.99
CA ALA A 72 15.39 5.87 -6.39
C ALA A 72 15.13 4.92 -5.19
N LEU A 73 14.47 3.81 -5.45
CA LEU A 73 14.08 2.82 -4.46
C LEU A 73 14.92 1.55 -4.56
N ASP A 74 15.14 0.93 -3.40
CA ASP A 74 15.71 -0.41 -3.28
C ASP A 74 14.64 -1.42 -2.84
N ASP A 75 15.07 -2.59 -2.38
CA ASP A 75 14.17 -3.68 -1.95
C ASP A 75 13.51 -3.46 -0.59
N THR A 76 13.89 -2.41 0.15
CA THR A 76 13.26 -2.03 1.43
C THR A 76 12.03 -1.14 1.27
N ARG A 77 11.64 -0.85 0.03
CA ARG A 77 10.48 -0.01 -0.31
C ARG A 77 9.16 -0.53 0.25
N VAL A 78 8.24 0.41 0.45
CA VAL A 78 6.82 0.14 0.71
C VAL A 78 6.05 0.27 -0.60
N LEU A 79 5.24 -0.74 -0.93
CA LEU A 79 4.30 -0.70 -2.04
C LEU A 79 2.90 -0.37 -1.51
N LEU A 80 2.11 0.37 -2.29
CA LEU A 80 0.66 0.44 -2.15
C LEU A 80 0.03 -0.01 -3.46
N VAL A 81 -0.74 -1.10 -3.41
CA VAL A 81 -1.47 -1.63 -4.56
C VAL A 81 -2.95 -1.32 -4.38
N ARG A 82 -3.49 -0.52 -5.30
CA ARG A 82 -4.93 -0.33 -5.45
C ARG A 82 -5.52 -1.47 -6.28
N HIS A 83 -6.52 -2.13 -5.73
CA HIS A 83 -7.30 -3.15 -6.42
C HIS A 83 -8.61 -2.52 -6.90
N ARG A 84 -8.93 -2.69 -8.19
CA ARG A 84 -10.18 -2.24 -8.80
C ARG A 84 -10.65 -3.26 -9.83
N GLY A 85 -11.39 -4.27 -9.37
CA GLY A 85 -11.75 -5.42 -10.20
C GLY A 85 -10.50 -6.24 -10.53
N GLU A 86 -10.20 -6.37 -11.82
CA GLU A 86 -8.99 -7.05 -12.30
C GLU A 86 -7.76 -6.14 -12.30
N HIS A 87 -7.94 -4.83 -12.20
CA HIS A 87 -6.82 -3.89 -12.25
C HIS A 87 -6.06 -3.86 -10.92
N ARG A 88 -4.73 -3.87 -11.03
CA ARG A 88 -3.78 -3.64 -9.95
C ARG A 88 -2.94 -2.43 -10.33
N ILE A 89 -3.06 -1.35 -9.57
CA ILE A 89 -2.30 -0.12 -9.80
C ILE A 89 -1.40 0.04 -8.58
N ALA A 90 -0.09 -0.05 -8.79
CA ALA A 90 0.89 0.00 -7.72
C ALA A 90 1.63 1.34 -7.72
N ASP A 91 1.86 1.85 -6.51
CA ASP A 91 2.74 2.98 -6.23
C ASP A 91 3.81 2.51 -5.23
N ALA A 92 5.02 3.06 -5.32
CA ALA A 92 6.14 2.68 -4.45
C ALA A 92 6.65 3.88 -3.63
N PHE A 93 7.11 3.61 -2.41
CA PHE A 93 7.49 4.61 -1.43
C PHE A 93 8.75 4.21 -0.67
N CYS A 94 9.56 5.21 -0.29
CA CYS A 94 10.72 4.97 0.57
C CYS A 94 10.30 4.40 1.93
N THR A 95 9.22 4.93 2.49
CA THR A 95 8.76 4.61 3.85
C THR A 95 7.25 4.76 3.97
N THR A 96 6.69 4.27 5.08
CA THR A 96 5.28 4.51 5.45
C THR A 96 4.96 6.00 5.63
N ASP A 97 5.93 6.84 6.00
CA ASP A 97 5.72 8.29 6.12
C ASP A 97 5.51 8.95 4.75
N HIS A 98 6.24 8.52 3.72
CA HIS A 98 6.04 8.99 2.36
C HIS A 98 4.70 8.51 1.80
N LEU A 99 4.35 7.25 2.05
CA LEU A 99 3.01 6.72 1.74
C LEU A 99 1.91 7.56 2.42
N ARG A 100 2.06 7.88 3.71
CA ARG A 100 1.11 8.71 4.46
C ARG A 100 0.98 10.10 3.85
N ALA A 101 2.09 10.77 3.56
CA ALA A 101 2.10 12.11 3.01
C ALA A 101 1.39 12.15 1.64
N TRP A 102 1.69 11.18 0.78
CA TRP A 102 1.04 11.01 -0.51
C TRP A 102 -0.46 10.69 -0.41
N ALA A 103 -0.85 9.79 0.51
CA ALA A 103 -2.25 9.45 0.75
C ALA A 103 -3.04 10.65 1.29
N THR A 104 -2.42 11.46 2.15
CA THR A 104 -3.01 12.72 2.68
C THR A 104 -3.26 13.73 1.57
N ALA A 105 -2.40 13.77 0.54
CA ALA A 105 -2.60 14.58 -0.65
C ALA A 105 -3.66 14.01 -1.63
N GLY A 106 -4.35 12.92 -1.26
CA GLY A 106 -5.41 12.31 -2.06
C GLY A 106 -4.94 11.31 -3.10
N GLY A 107 -3.70 10.83 -2.99
CA GLY A 107 -3.15 9.81 -3.90
C GLY A 107 -2.90 10.33 -5.32
N ARG A 108 -2.61 11.62 -5.45
CA ARG A 108 -2.29 12.26 -6.72
C ARG A 108 -1.03 13.09 -6.54
N TRP A 109 0.08 12.57 -7.01
CA TRP A 109 1.27 13.35 -7.27
C TRP A 109 1.82 12.91 -8.63
N GLN A 110 2.04 13.90 -9.50
CA GLN A 110 2.68 13.75 -10.82
C GLN A 110 4.13 14.19 -10.68
#